data_AF-A0A7S1ICK8-F1
#
_entry.id   AF-A0A7S1ICK8-F1
#
_cell.length_a   1.000
_cell.length_b   1.000
_cell.length_c   1.000
_cell.angle_alpha   90.00
_cell.angle_beta   90.00
_cell.angle_gamma   90.00
#
_symmetry.space_group_name_H-M   'P 1'
#
loop_
_entity.id
_entity.type
_entity.pdbx_description
1 polymer ?
#
loop_
_entity_poly.entity_id
_entity_poly.type
_entity_poly.pdbx_seq_one_letter_code
_entity_poly.pdbx_strand_id
1 'polypeptide(L)'
;GKMLTVVGSGFVADDGSPVPAPTNPSGLFHPQQQARATVVSLCDAARSCYFCPVNYTSDGFLTCDAGRVPPNPTYTVQVTHPTVGFATLANTITAQFSITGISPSAGSTEGEALLTLQGSGFCDGVVLTVGPTQEQGLSCDITSMTATQLECRLQQNWRQYEGAKVLRLYTNWEESITNGIHAQCDGVTCEYAFDAAKTPTITSTNTNTGQKGTQLVLSGTFPTGSTETVVTVGGHPCSVDSVTETAITCTIAEVGVTGPAKINVLVDPFGRATWTGSEDFTFGIQVDAVYPASGSKGGGLMMTIVGQGFGAGTSVTFGAAHAGCLVQSVNSTQIVCRTPPGSAGAVAIHLSVPLKSVPSVNTTATQTFTYEDALTATVSNLNPTSGTAGTSLTVSGTDLDTATHVTVAGTACAITSQSATSITCDLGDVPGTTAPVRVHTPNGWALASAVPDFVSTLALSGVSPSTSSYQGGTRLTVTGVG
;
A
#
# COMPACT_ATOMS: atom_id res chain seq x y z
N GLY A 1 -24.85 -22.04 17.96
CA GLY A 1 -24.51 -22.37 16.57
C GLY A 1 -25.25 -23.57 16.02
N LYS A 2 -25.28 -24.72 16.72
CA LYS A 2 -26.10 -25.87 16.28
C LYS A 2 -27.57 -25.69 16.71
N MET A 3 -28.49 -26.00 15.82
CA MET A 3 -29.93 -26.02 16.10
C MET A 3 -30.27 -27.31 16.84
N LEU A 4 -30.73 -27.20 18.09
CA LEU A 4 -31.08 -28.35 18.91
C LEU A 4 -32.53 -28.73 18.66
N THR A 5 -32.81 -30.01 18.37
CA THR A 5 -34.19 -30.53 18.26
C THR A 5 -34.49 -31.36 19.49
N VAL A 6 -35.46 -30.93 20.29
CA VAL A 6 -35.79 -31.58 21.56
C VAL A 6 -36.99 -32.52 21.39
N VAL A 7 -36.82 -33.79 21.78
CA VAL A 7 -37.87 -34.82 21.79
C VAL A 7 -37.90 -35.45 23.19
N GLY A 8 -38.97 -35.25 23.94
CA GLY A 8 -39.05 -35.74 25.33
C GLY A 8 -40.49 -35.91 25.83
N SER A 9 -40.64 -36.67 26.91
CA SER A 9 -41.92 -36.97 27.57
C SER A 9 -41.85 -36.71 29.07
N GLY A 10 -42.78 -35.93 29.61
CA GLY A 10 -43.01 -35.72 31.05
C GLY A 10 -42.41 -34.43 31.62
N PHE A 11 -43.13 -33.77 32.55
CA PHE A 11 -42.71 -32.57 33.29
C PHE A 11 -42.67 -32.88 34.80
N VAL A 12 -41.81 -32.16 35.54
CA VAL A 12 -41.68 -32.22 37.00
C VAL A 12 -42.01 -30.85 37.57
N ALA A 13 -42.84 -30.78 38.62
CA ALA A 13 -43.23 -29.53 39.26
C ALA A 13 -42.09 -28.96 40.11
N ASP A 14 -42.16 -27.67 40.44
CA ASP A 14 -41.15 -26.96 41.25
C ASP A 14 -40.93 -27.59 42.64
N ASP A 15 -41.88 -28.38 43.13
CA ASP A 15 -41.79 -29.12 44.40
C ASP A 15 -41.16 -30.52 44.27
N GLY A 16 -40.67 -30.88 43.07
CA GLY A 16 -40.05 -32.18 42.77
C GLY A 16 -41.05 -33.31 42.55
N SER A 17 -42.37 -33.03 42.57
CA SER A 17 -43.37 -34.04 42.25
C SER A 17 -43.50 -34.26 40.74
N PRO A 18 -43.63 -35.52 40.26
CA PRO A 18 -43.90 -35.78 38.85
C PRO A 18 -45.27 -35.19 38.48
N VAL A 19 -45.31 -34.33 37.46
CA VAL A 19 -46.57 -33.80 36.95
C VAL A 19 -47.23 -34.90 36.12
N PRO A 20 -48.49 -35.26 36.40
CA PRO A 20 -49.19 -36.28 35.62
C PRO A 20 -49.22 -35.85 34.14
N ALA A 21 -48.86 -36.79 33.25
CA ALA A 21 -48.86 -36.55 31.81
C ALA A 21 -50.23 -35.98 31.38
N PRO A 22 -50.28 -34.91 30.57
CA PRO A 22 -51.55 -34.46 30.02
C PRO A 22 -52.10 -35.62 29.19
N THR A 23 -53.28 -36.11 29.56
CA THR A 23 -53.98 -37.16 28.81
C THR A 23 -54.42 -36.58 27.47
N ASN A 24 -53.53 -36.59 26.48
CA ASN A 24 -53.88 -36.39 25.09
C ASN A 24 -53.17 -37.47 24.24
N PRO A 25 -53.90 -38.47 23.71
CA PRO A 25 -53.30 -39.61 22.98
C PRO A 25 -52.75 -39.27 21.58
N SER A 26 -52.58 -37.99 21.26
CA SER A 26 -52.07 -37.56 19.95
C SER A 26 -51.01 -36.48 20.19
N GLY A 27 -49.76 -36.80 19.87
CA GLY A 27 -48.57 -36.00 20.15
C GLY A 27 -48.49 -34.69 19.37
N LEU A 28 -49.44 -33.79 19.59
CA LEU A 28 -49.48 -32.44 19.05
C LEU A 28 -49.96 -31.49 20.15
N PHE A 29 -49.13 -30.52 20.51
CA PHE A 29 -49.55 -29.40 21.35
C PHE A 29 -50.65 -28.60 20.61
N HIS A 30 -51.77 -28.35 21.29
CA HIS A 30 -52.95 -27.68 20.72
C HIS A 30 -52.66 -26.18 20.44
N PRO A 31 -53.14 -25.58 19.32
CA PRO A 31 -52.71 -24.24 18.88
C PRO A 31 -53.11 -23.06 19.78
N GLN A 32 -53.92 -23.29 20.81
CA GLN A 32 -54.47 -22.25 21.70
C GLN A 32 -53.80 -22.20 23.07
N GLN A 33 -52.82 -23.07 23.36
CA GLN A 33 -51.93 -22.96 24.54
C GLN A 33 -50.61 -22.23 24.23
N GLN A 34 -50.59 -21.41 23.17
CA GLN A 34 -49.48 -20.55 22.75
C GLN A 34 -49.22 -19.36 23.72
N ALA A 35 -49.47 -19.53 25.02
CA ALA A 35 -49.09 -18.58 26.06
C ALA A 35 -47.62 -18.80 26.46
N ARG A 36 -46.74 -18.25 25.61
CA ARG A 36 -45.35 -17.84 25.82
C ARG A 36 -44.80 -18.00 27.26
N ALA A 37 -43.93 -18.99 27.47
CA ALA A 37 -42.48 -18.82 27.60
C ALA A 37 -41.86 -20.17 28.00
N THR A 38 -41.93 -21.14 27.11
CA THR A 38 -41.09 -22.34 27.25
C THR A 38 -39.66 -21.91 27.03
N VAL A 39 -38.80 -22.08 28.04
CA VAL A 39 -37.37 -21.77 27.93
C VAL A 39 -36.61 -23.09 27.93
N VAL A 40 -35.70 -23.25 26.97
CA VAL A 40 -34.73 -24.34 27.02
C VAL A 40 -33.49 -23.81 27.72
N SER A 41 -33.03 -24.51 28.74
CA SER A 41 -31.77 -24.22 29.43
C SER A 41 -30.78 -25.37 29.26
N LEU A 42 -29.51 -25.02 29.06
CA LEU A 42 -28.39 -25.93 29.15
C LEU A 42 -27.67 -25.67 30.46
N CYS A 43 -27.75 -26.60 31.39
CA CYS A 43 -27.15 -26.47 32.71
C CYS A 43 -25.94 -27.41 32.83
N ASP A 44 -24.79 -26.86 33.19
CA ASP A 44 -23.60 -27.65 33.50
C ASP A 44 -23.67 -28.24 34.93
N ALA A 45 -22.71 -29.09 35.27
CA ALA A 45 -22.62 -29.71 36.60
C ALA A 45 -22.38 -28.70 37.74
N ALA A 46 -21.87 -27.50 37.43
CA ALA A 46 -21.70 -26.40 38.37
C ALA A 46 -22.98 -25.56 38.54
N ARG A 47 -24.08 -25.95 37.89
CA ARG A 47 -25.40 -25.30 37.89
C ARG A 47 -25.43 -23.94 37.17
N SER A 48 -24.44 -23.66 36.31
CA SER A 48 -24.53 -22.51 35.41
C SER A 48 -25.43 -22.89 34.24
N CYS A 49 -26.56 -22.18 34.10
CA CYS A 49 -27.58 -22.46 33.10
C CYS A 49 -27.59 -21.38 32.00
N TYR A 50 -27.50 -21.83 30.75
CA TYR A 50 -27.56 -20.99 29.56
C TYR A 50 -28.94 -21.11 28.93
N PHE A 51 -29.68 -20.00 28.87
CA PHE A 51 -31.07 -19.99 28.45
C PHE A 51 -31.19 -19.59 26.98
N CYS A 52 -31.88 -20.40 26.18
CA CYS A 52 -32.20 -20.10 24.78
C CYS A 52 -33.70 -19.89 24.58
N PRO A 53 -34.09 -18.86 23.79
CA PRO A 53 -35.46 -18.72 23.31
C PRO A 53 -35.85 -19.90 22.41
N VAL A 54 -37.08 -20.38 22.55
CA VAL A 54 -37.56 -21.57 21.84
C VAL A 54 -38.42 -21.16 20.64
N ASN A 55 -38.13 -21.77 19.50
CA ASN A 55 -38.93 -21.72 18.28
C ASN A 55 -39.70 -23.03 18.11
N TYR A 56 -40.94 -22.92 17.63
CA TYR A 56 -41.80 -24.06 17.36
C TYR A 56 -41.80 -24.33 15.85
N THR A 57 -41.51 -25.56 15.44
CA THR A 57 -41.65 -25.97 14.04
C THR A 57 -43.08 -26.43 13.74
N SER A 58 -43.47 -26.41 12.46
CA SER A 58 -44.79 -26.86 12.00
C SER A 58 -45.10 -28.32 12.37
N ASP A 59 -44.04 -29.11 12.59
CA ASP A 59 -44.12 -30.54 12.83
C ASP A 59 -44.13 -30.88 14.33
N GLY A 60 -44.27 -29.86 15.20
CA GLY A 60 -44.41 -30.03 16.64
C GLY A 60 -43.10 -30.14 17.43
N PHE A 61 -41.95 -29.87 16.80
CA PHE A 61 -40.65 -29.88 17.48
C PHE A 61 -40.30 -28.52 18.08
N LEU A 62 -39.58 -28.54 19.20
CA LEU A 62 -38.94 -27.37 19.80
C LEU A 62 -37.52 -27.26 19.27
N THR A 63 -37.18 -26.10 18.72
CA THR A 63 -35.81 -25.75 18.34
C THR A 63 -35.33 -24.55 19.13
N CYS A 64 -34.07 -24.58 19.55
CA CYS A 64 -33.42 -23.40 20.13
C CYS A 64 -31.98 -23.30 19.63
N ASP A 65 -31.46 -22.07 19.60
CA ASP A 65 -30.03 -21.81 19.50
C ASP A 65 -29.54 -21.30 20.85
N ALA A 66 -28.72 -22.12 21.51
CA ALA A 66 -28.05 -21.78 22.76
C ALA A 66 -26.98 -20.69 22.63
N GLY A 67 -26.70 -20.22 21.41
CA GLY A 67 -25.61 -19.32 21.15
C GLY A 67 -24.28 -20.00 21.43
N ARG A 68 -23.44 -19.34 22.24
CA ARG A 68 -22.17 -19.90 22.71
C ARG A 68 -22.35 -20.41 24.13
N VAL A 69 -21.85 -21.61 24.38
CA VAL A 69 -21.79 -22.23 25.71
C VAL A 69 -20.34 -22.62 25.98
N PRO A 70 -19.89 -22.66 27.24
CA PRO A 70 -18.55 -23.06 27.58
C PRO A 70 -18.14 -24.39 26.91
N PRO A 71 -16.91 -24.48 26.38
CA PRO A 71 -16.39 -25.70 25.78
C PRO A 71 -15.90 -26.74 26.79
N ASN A 72 -16.09 -28.02 26.46
CA ASN A 72 -15.78 -29.24 27.22
C ASN A 72 -16.61 -29.62 28.48
N PRO A 73 -17.70 -28.94 28.90
CA PRO A 73 -18.64 -29.48 29.87
C PRO A 73 -19.74 -30.31 29.22
N THR A 74 -20.35 -31.14 30.05
CA THR A 74 -21.55 -31.89 29.73
C THR A 74 -22.75 -31.10 30.25
N TYR A 75 -23.65 -30.74 29.36
CA TYR A 75 -24.88 -30.02 29.66
C TYR A 75 -26.05 -30.98 29.78
N THR A 76 -26.81 -30.80 30.85
CA THR A 76 -28.18 -31.32 30.92
C THR A 76 -29.10 -30.33 30.21
N VAL A 77 -30.02 -30.83 29.39
CA VAL A 77 -30.99 -30.00 28.70
C VAL A 77 -32.28 -30.02 29.50
N GLN A 78 -32.75 -28.85 29.89
CA GLN A 78 -34.01 -28.70 30.60
C GLN A 78 -34.97 -27.84 29.78
N VAL A 79 -36.24 -28.26 29.74
CA VAL A 79 -37.34 -27.52 29.12
C VAL A 79 -38.24 -27.05 30.23
N THR A 80 -38.31 -25.74 30.45
CA THR A 80 -39.11 -25.14 31.53
C THR A 80 -40.37 -24.52 30.94
N HIS A 81 -41.54 -24.87 31.48
CA HIS A 81 -42.81 -24.25 31.13
C HIS A 81 -43.35 -23.44 32.32
N PRO A 82 -43.86 -22.20 32.10
CA PRO A 82 -44.20 -21.28 33.20
C PRO A 82 -45.22 -21.79 34.21
N THR A 83 -46.06 -22.75 33.82
CA THR A 83 -47.19 -23.24 34.62
C THR A 83 -47.14 -24.74 34.96
N VAL A 84 -46.25 -25.51 34.34
CA VAL A 84 -46.17 -26.98 34.53
C VAL A 84 -44.81 -27.46 35.02
N GLY A 85 -43.87 -26.55 35.32
CA GLY A 85 -42.55 -26.88 35.83
C GLY A 85 -41.54 -27.22 34.72
N PHE A 86 -40.54 -28.05 35.01
CA PHE A 86 -39.44 -28.35 34.10
C PHE A 86 -39.34 -29.85 33.76
N ALA A 87 -38.90 -30.14 32.54
CA ALA A 87 -38.59 -31.47 32.06
C ALA A 87 -37.09 -31.56 31.77
N THR A 88 -36.39 -32.58 32.27
CA THR A 88 -34.97 -32.81 31.95
C THR A 88 -34.86 -33.94 30.94
N LEU A 89 -34.11 -33.73 29.86
CA LEU A 89 -33.83 -34.80 28.91
C LEU A 89 -32.87 -35.82 29.52
N ALA A 90 -33.11 -37.11 29.23
CA ALA A 90 -32.22 -38.20 29.65
C ALA A 90 -30.84 -38.12 28.98
N ASN A 91 -30.77 -37.54 27.79
CA ASN A 91 -29.52 -37.34 27.05
C ASN A 91 -28.88 -36.01 27.46
N THR A 92 -27.57 -36.06 27.65
CA THR A 92 -26.76 -34.85 27.83
C THR A 92 -26.15 -34.41 26.50
N ILE A 93 -25.77 -33.13 26.43
CA ILE A 93 -25.07 -32.55 25.28
C ILE A 93 -23.67 -32.17 25.73
N THR A 94 -22.65 -32.59 24.98
CA THR A 94 -21.27 -32.16 25.22
C THR A 94 -20.90 -31.09 24.20
N ALA A 95 -20.44 -29.93 24.68
CA ALA A 95 -19.85 -28.93 23.80
C ALA A 95 -18.39 -29.30 23.57
N GLN A 96 -18.06 -29.90 22.44
CA GLN A 96 -16.68 -30.29 22.14
C GLN A 96 -15.85 -29.08 21.69
N PHE A 97 -14.67 -28.95 22.26
CA PHE A 97 -13.62 -28.06 21.77
C PHE A 97 -12.33 -28.86 21.68
N SER A 98 -12.10 -29.41 20.50
CA SER A 98 -11.01 -30.34 20.26
C SER A 98 -10.32 -30.06 18.94
N ILE A 99 -9.05 -30.43 18.89
CA ILE A 99 -8.23 -30.48 17.68
C ILE A 99 -8.04 -31.95 17.35
N THR A 100 -8.43 -32.34 16.14
CA THR A 100 -8.33 -33.70 15.62
C THR A 100 -7.35 -33.80 14.44
N GLY A 101 -6.84 -32.66 13.95
CA GLY A 101 -5.87 -32.61 12.87
C GLY A 101 -5.14 -31.28 12.80
N ILE A 102 -3.84 -31.34 12.50
CA ILE A 102 -2.96 -30.18 12.30
C ILE A 102 -2.20 -30.41 11.01
N SER A 103 -2.27 -29.46 10.08
CA SER A 103 -1.54 -29.52 8.82
C SER A 103 -1.00 -28.14 8.41
N PRO A 104 0.29 -28.02 8.09
CA PRO A 104 1.35 -29.01 8.30
C PRO A 104 1.71 -29.11 9.80
N SER A 105 2.28 -30.25 10.21
CA SER A 105 2.83 -30.42 11.57
C SER A 105 4.21 -29.78 11.75
N ALA A 106 4.83 -29.33 10.66
CA ALA A 106 6.11 -28.64 10.68
C ALA A 106 6.23 -27.64 9.53
N GLY A 107 7.02 -26.59 9.74
CA GLY A 107 7.29 -25.59 8.71
C GLY A 107 8.46 -24.69 9.05
N SER A 108 8.48 -23.53 8.43
CA SER A 108 9.65 -22.68 8.33
C SER A 108 10.14 -22.16 9.68
N THR A 109 11.45 -22.23 9.84
CA THR A 109 12.27 -21.52 10.82
C THR A 109 12.44 -20.04 10.48
N GLU A 110 11.52 -19.40 9.76
CA GLU A 110 11.35 -17.94 9.72
C GLU A 110 9.92 -17.51 10.05
N GLY A 111 9.03 -18.47 10.35
CA GLY A 111 7.61 -18.23 10.64
C GLY A 111 6.74 -18.16 9.39
N GLU A 112 5.54 -17.60 9.54
CA GLU A 112 4.54 -17.41 8.47
C GLU A 112 4.01 -18.65 7.78
N ALA A 113 4.22 -19.84 8.36
CA ALA A 113 3.51 -21.02 7.91
C ALA A 113 2.00 -20.83 8.02
N LEU A 114 1.27 -21.32 7.01
CA LEU A 114 -0.18 -21.36 6.98
C LEU A 114 -0.64 -22.67 7.61
N LEU A 115 -1.22 -22.58 8.80
CA LEU A 115 -1.73 -23.72 9.54
C LEU A 115 -3.20 -23.94 9.25
N THR A 116 -3.57 -25.19 9.01
CA THR A 116 -4.94 -25.67 8.98
C THR A 116 -5.16 -26.61 10.16
N LEU A 117 -6.08 -26.25 11.06
CA LEU A 117 -6.55 -27.08 12.15
C LEU A 117 -7.90 -27.69 11.78
N GLN A 118 -8.04 -28.99 11.99
CA GLN A 118 -9.32 -29.70 11.96
C GLN A 118 -9.74 -30.04 13.38
N GLY A 119 -11.04 -29.98 13.65
CA GLY A 119 -11.54 -30.24 14.99
C GLY A 119 -13.01 -29.91 15.16
N SER A 120 -13.35 -29.47 16.36
CA SER A 120 -14.71 -29.09 16.72
C SER A 120 -14.71 -27.90 17.68
N GLY A 121 -15.75 -27.07 17.61
CA GLY A 121 -15.99 -25.99 18.57
C GLY A 121 -15.25 -24.68 18.27
N PHE A 122 -14.66 -24.52 17.08
CA PHE A 122 -14.05 -23.26 16.69
C PHE A 122 -15.13 -22.18 16.47
N CYS A 123 -14.92 -20.99 17.04
CA CYS A 123 -15.85 -19.87 17.02
C CYS A 123 -15.10 -18.54 17.27
N ASP A 124 -15.72 -17.38 17.03
CA ASP A 124 -14.99 -16.10 17.20
C ASP A 124 -14.50 -15.92 18.65
N GLY A 125 -13.35 -15.28 18.84
CA GLY A 125 -12.69 -15.18 20.15
C GLY A 125 -11.78 -16.37 20.49
N VAL A 126 -11.71 -17.38 19.61
CA VAL A 126 -10.58 -18.31 19.62
C VAL A 126 -9.28 -17.53 19.34
N VAL A 127 -8.25 -17.81 20.14
CA VAL A 127 -6.88 -17.34 19.96
C VAL A 127 -5.98 -18.57 19.87
N LEU A 128 -5.09 -18.58 18.88
CA LEU A 128 -4.07 -19.62 18.74
C LEU A 128 -2.68 -19.04 19.03
N THR A 129 -1.94 -19.72 19.89
CA THR A 129 -0.52 -19.44 20.15
C THR A 129 0.31 -20.69 19.96
N VAL A 130 1.53 -20.53 19.46
CA VAL A 130 2.50 -21.62 19.29
C VAL A 130 3.77 -21.30 20.06
N GLY A 131 4.07 -22.07 21.10
CA GLY A 131 5.27 -21.84 21.91
C GLY A 131 5.27 -22.56 23.25
N PRO A 132 6.24 -22.28 24.14
CA PRO A 132 6.37 -22.95 25.42
C PRO A 132 5.32 -22.52 26.45
N THR A 133 4.86 -21.26 26.39
CA THR A 133 3.78 -20.72 27.23
C THR A 133 2.86 -19.82 26.39
N GLN A 134 1.73 -19.39 26.96
CA GLN A 134 0.78 -18.49 26.30
C GLN A 134 1.36 -17.09 26.09
N GLU A 135 2.08 -16.56 27.09
CA GLU A 135 2.70 -15.23 27.05
C GLU A 135 3.99 -15.21 26.21
N GLN A 136 4.57 -16.37 25.95
CA GLN A 136 5.81 -16.56 25.17
C GLN A 136 5.56 -17.35 23.88
N GLY A 137 4.30 -17.40 23.42
CA GLY A 137 3.90 -18.07 22.19
C GLY A 137 3.75 -17.10 21.03
N LEU A 138 4.07 -17.57 19.82
CA LEU A 138 3.78 -16.83 18.59
C LEU A 138 2.28 -16.83 18.34
N SER A 139 1.71 -15.66 18.16
CA SER A 139 0.32 -15.52 17.70
C SER A 139 0.16 -16.13 16.30
N CYS A 140 -1.00 -16.72 16.06
CA CYS A 140 -1.45 -17.10 14.73
C CYS A 140 -2.62 -16.20 14.33
N ASP A 141 -2.46 -15.47 13.24
CA ASP A 141 -3.51 -14.59 12.72
C ASP A 141 -4.53 -15.46 11.98
N ILE A 142 -5.73 -15.59 12.54
CA ILE A 142 -6.82 -16.40 11.98
C ILE A 142 -7.28 -15.76 10.66
N THR A 143 -7.12 -16.48 9.56
CA THR A 143 -7.48 -16.04 8.20
C THR A 143 -8.89 -16.50 7.83
N SER A 144 -9.27 -17.70 8.25
CA SER A 144 -10.60 -18.25 8.01
C SER A 144 -10.98 -19.21 9.14
N MET A 145 -12.28 -19.34 9.43
CA MET A 145 -12.75 -20.25 10.47
C MET A 145 -14.18 -20.70 10.20
N THR A 146 -14.41 -21.98 10.45
CA THR A 146 -15.71 -22.64 10.50
C THR A 146 -15.80 -23.43 11.81
N ALA A 147 -16.95 -24.02 12.13
CA ALA A 147 -17.10 -24.80 13.37
C ALA A 147 -16.17 -26.04 13.47
N THR A 148 -15.55 -26.47 12.37
CA THR A 148 -14.74 -27.69 12.29
C THR A 148 -13.36 -27.49 11.66
N GLN A 149 -13.08 -26.33 11.09
CA GLN A 149 -11.80 -26.00 10.46
C GLN A 149 -11.40 -24.57 10.80
N LEU A 150 -10.14 -24.36 11.15
CA LEU A 150 -9.53 -23.06 11.41
C LEU A 150 -8.25 -22.94 10.60
N GLU A 151 -8.12 -21.88 9.82
CA GLU A 151 -6.89 -21.53 9.13
C GLU A 151 -6.30 -20.27 9.75
N CYS A 152 -4.99 -20.28 9.94
CA CYS A 152 -4.29 -19.13 10.48
C CYS A 152 -2.84 -19.08 10.00
N ARG A 153 -2.26 -17.88 9.98
CA ARG A 153 -0.87 -17.66 9.62
C ARG A 153 -0.04 -17.30 10.84
N LEU A 154 1.05 -18.05 11.06
CA LEU A 154 1.97 -17.77 12.16
C LEU A 154 2.67 -16.42 11.97
N GLN A 155 2.84 -15.65 13.04
CA GLN A 155 3.62 -14.41 12.97
C GLN A 155 5.13 -14.67 12.78
N GLN A 156 5.86 -13.64 12.34
CA GLN A 156 7.32 -13.63 12.35
C GLN A 156 7.87 -13.53 13.79
N ASN A 157 9.17 -13.82 13.98
CA ASN A 157 9.96 -13.68 15.23
C ASN A 157 10.01 -14.88 16.19
N TRP A 158 10.02 -16.11 15.68
CA TRP A 158 10.17 -17.30 16.54
C TRP A 158 11.59 -17.50 17.12
N ARG A 159 12.62 -16.82 16.59
CA ARG A 159 14.04 -16.98 16.95
C ARG A 159 14.35 -16.71 18.44
N GLN A 160 13.36 -16.29 19.24
CA GLN A 160 13.48 -16.05 20.67
C GLN A 160 13.21 -17.29 21.55
N TYR A 161 12.76 -18.42 21.00
CA TYR A 161 12.31 -19.56 21.83
C TYR A 161 12.99 -20.89 21.47
N GLU A 162 13.92 -21.34 22.33
CA GLU A 162 14.41 -22.72 22.40
C GLU A 162 13.45 -23.58 23.25
N GLY A 163 12.96 -24.71 22.72
CA GLY A 163 12.09 -25.64 23.45
C GLY A 163 10.97 -26.27 22.62
N ALA A 164 10.24 -27.22 23.23
CA ALA A 164 9.09 -27.90 22.62
C ALA A 164 7.96 -26.91 22.29
N LYS A 165 7.39 -27.05 21.09
CA LYS A 165 6.54 -26.04 20.46
C LYS A 165 5.10 -26.53 20.43
N VAL A 166 4.47 -26.40 21.59
CA VAL A 166 3.09 -26.84 21.82
C VAL A 166 2.14 -25.80 21.24
N LEU A 167 1.23 -26.25 20.37
CA LEU A 167 0.06 -25.50 19.93
C LEU A 167 -0.91 -25.36 21.12
N ARG A 168 -1.18 -24.13 21.52
CA ARG A 168 -2.20 -23.81 22.52
C ARG A 168 -3.30 -23.01 21.85
N LEU A 169 -4.38 -23.70 21.53
CA LEU A 169 -5.64 -23.11 21.10
C LEU A 169 -6.53 -22.90 22.32
N TYR A 170 -6.96 -21.67 22.55
CA TYR A 170 -7.83 -21.33 23.67
C TYR A 170 -8.89 -20.32 23.26
N THR A 171 -9.94 -20.23 24.06
CA THR A 171 -10.99 -19.20 23.91
C THR A 171 -10.96 -18.26 25.12
N ASN A 172 -11.12 -16.96 24.87
CA ASN A 172 -11.33 -15.97 25.92
C ASN A 172 -12.81 -15.99 26.36
N TRP A 173 -13.22 -17.08 27.00
CA TRP A 173 -14.59 -17.22 27.52
C TRP A 173 -14.87 -16.29 28.71
N GLU A 174 -13.84 -16.00 29.52
CA GLU A 174 -13.84 -14.94 30.53
C GLU A 174 -12.86 -13.85 30.11
N GLU A 175 -13.11 -12.59 30.50
CA GLU A 175 -12.33 -11.38 30.18
C GLU A 175 -10.86 -11.41 30.69
N SER A 176 -10.33 -12.57 31.06
CA SER A 176 -8.99 -12.81 31.58
C SER A 176 -8.27 -13.89 30.77
N ILE A 177 -7.11 -13.51 30.23
CA ILE A 177 -6.28 -14.31 29.34
C ILE A 177 -5.71 -15.56 30.06
N THR A 178 -5.54 -15.49 31.38
CA THR A 178 -4.84 -16.52 32.19
C THR A 178 -5.67 -17.75 32.54
N ASN A 179 -6.99 -17.74 32.32
CA ASN A 179 -7.92 -18.85 32.62
C ASN A 179 -8.70 -19.34 31.38
N GLY A 180 -8.18 -19.11 30.17
CA GLY A 180 -8.84 -19.54 28.94
C GLY A 180 -9.05 -21.06 28.86
N ILE A 181 -10.17 -21.49 28.26
CA ILE A 181 -10.44 -22.93 28.06
C ILE A 181 -9.63 -23.42 26.86
N HIS A 182 -8.83 -24.46 27.06
CA HIS A 182 -7.97 -25.05 26.03
C HIS A 182 -8.69 -26.13 25.21
N ALA A 183 -8.42 -26.16 23.91
CA ALA A 183 -8.87 -27.25 23.05
C ALA A 183 -8.14 -28.55 23.43
N GLN A 184 -8.88 -29.65 23.51
CA GLN A 184 -8.28 -30.96 23.74
C GLN A 184 -7.77 -31.56 22.44
N CYS A 185 -6.57 -32.12 22.46
CA CYS A 185 -5.99 -32.81 21.31
C CYS A 185 -6.51 -34.24 21.31
N ASP A 186 -7.42 -34.56 20.39
CA ASP A 186 -8.05 -35.87 20.30
C ASP A 186 -7.42 -36.67 19.17
N GLY A 187 -6.65 -37.71 19.52
CA GLY A 187 -5.94 -38.55 18.57
C GLY A 187 -4.73 -37.89 17.87
N VAL A 188 -4.34 -36.68 18.27
CA VAL A 188 -3.19 -35.94 17.71
C VAL A 188 -2.31 -35.33 18.81
N THR A 189 -1.04 -35.07 18.48
CA THR A 189 -0.18 -34.22 19.30
C THR A 189 -0.39 -32.77 18.87
N CYS A 190 -0.82 -31.90 19.78
CA CYS A 190 -0.88 -30.45 19.52
C CYS A 190 0.53 -29.85 19.53
N GLU A 191 1.37 -30.30 18.62
CA GLU A 191 2.75 -29.87 18.48
C GLU A 191 2.98 -29.41 17.05
N TYR A 192 3.72 -28.32 16.93
CA TYR A 192 4.13 -27.77 15.64
C TYR A 192 5.63 -27.54 15.63
N ALA A 193 6.35 -28.22 14.74
CA ALA A 193 7.79 -28.10 14.66
C ALA A 193 8.22 -26.95 13.71
N PHE A 194 9.17 -26.13 14.16
CA PHE A 194 9.90 -25.24 13.26
C PHE A 194 11.12 -26.01 12.82
N ASP A 195 11.12 -26.46 11.57
CA ASP A 195 12.06 -27.43 11.04
C ASP A 195 12.86 -26.80 9.88
N ALA A 196 14.19 -26.80 10.01
CA ALA A 196 15.09 -26.34 8.98
C ALA A 196 14.92 -27.13 7.66
N ALA A 197 14.59 -28.42 7.73
CA ALA A 197 14.33 -29.25 6.56
C ALA A 197 13.01 -28.91 5.85
N LYS A 198 12.08 -28.24 6.54
CA LYS A 198 10.83 -27.69 5.97
C LYS A 198 10.91 -26.20 5.68
N THR A 199 12.04 -25.56 5.97
CA THR A 199 12.26 -24.15 5.69
C THR A 199 12.69 -23.98 4.23
N PRO A 200 11.91 -23.27 3.40
CA PRO A 200 12.37 -22.94 2.06
C PRO A 200 13.62 -22.06 2.16
N THR A 201 14.58 -22.25 1.28
CA THR A 201 15.83 -21.48 1.27
C THR A 201 16.05 -20.84 -0.08
N ILE A 202 16.67 -19.66 -0.07
CA ILE A 202 17.11 -18.96 -1.27
C ILE A 202 18.60 -18.73 -1.13
N THR A 203 19.37 -19.30 -2.04
CA THR A 203 20.83 -19.26 -2.02
C THR A 203 21.38 -18.21 -2.97
N SER A 204 20.70 -17.97 -4.09
CA SER A 204 21.12 -16.98 -5.08
C SER A 204 19.98 -16.54 -5.99
N THR A 205 20.27 -15.50 -6.77
CA THR A 205 19.44 -15.04 -7.88
C THR A 205 20.24 -15.01 -9.17
N ASN A 206 19.56 -15.13 -10.31
CA ASN A 206 20.19 -14.93 -11.63
C ASN A 206 20.70 -13.50 -11.84
N THR A 207 20.10 -12.52 -11.15
CA THR A 207 20.51 -11.11 -11.16
C THR A 207 20.28 -10.47 -9.79
N ASN A 208 21.16 -9.56 -9.39
CA ASN A 208 21.04 -8.73 -8.19
C ASN A 208 20.51 -7.32 -8.51
N THR A 209 20.13 -7.07 -9.76
CA THR A 209 19.49 -5.82 -10.18
C THR A 209 18.29 -6.10 -11.07
N GLY A 210 17.30 -5.21 -11.08
CA GLY A 210 16.17 -5.34 -11.98
C GLY A 210 15.24 -4.14 -12.02
N GLN A 211 14.34 -4.19 -12.99
CA GLN A 211 13.31 -3.21 -13.29
C GLN A 211 11.99 -3.93 -13.56
N LYS A 212 10.94 -3.20 -13.93
CA LYS A 212 9.66 -3.80 -14.28
C LYS A 212 9.85 -4.74 -15.48
N GLY A 213 9.28 -5.93 -15.41
CA GLY A 213 9.42 -6.97 -16.43
C GLY A 213 10.73 -7.76 -16.35
N THR A 214 11.62 -7.48 -15.38
CA THR A 214 12.80 -8.33 -15.15
C THR A 214 12.34 -9.69 -14.65
N GLN A 215 12.79 -10.76 -15.32
CA GLN A 215 12.59 -12.13 -14.86
C GLN A 215 13.66 -12.49 -13.82
N LEU A 216 13.20 -12.78 -12.61
CA LEU A 216 13.99 -13.17 -11.48
C LEU A 216 13.88 -14.67 -11.26
N VAL A 217 15.02 -15.36 -11.22
CA VAL A 217 15.12 -16.78 -10.90
C VAL A 217 15.79 -16.90 -9.55
N LEU A 218 15.01 -17.30 -8.55
CA LEU A 218 15.46 -17.57 -7.19
C LEU A 218 15.90 -19.03 -7.11
N SER A 219 17.18 -19.28 -6.89
CA SER A 219 17.72 -20.63 -6.73
C SER A 219 17.79 -20.99 -5.25
N GLY A 220 17.49 -22.24 -4.90
CA GLY A 220 17.51 -22.67 -3.51
C GLY A 220 16.89 -24.04 -3.31
N THR A 221 16.26 -24.26 -2.15
CA THR A 221 15.55 -25.49 -1.83
C THR A 221 14.12 -25.14 -1.41
N PHE A 222 13.13 -25.68 -2.11
CA PHE A 222 11.72 -25.41 -1.87
C PHE A 222 10.99 -26.73 -1.57
N PRO A 223 10.31 -26.87 -0.42
CA PRO A 223 9.64 -28.13 -0.06
C PRO A 223 8.53 -28.51 -1.05
N THR A 224 8.37 -29.82 -1.30
CA THR A 224 7.29 -30.36 -2.14
C THR A 224 5.93 -30.22 -1.48
N GLY A 225 4.88 -30.09 -2.29
CA GLY A 225 3.50 -29.98 -1.80
C GLY A 225 3.10 -28.55 -1.44
N SER A 226 3.79 -27.54 -1.97
CA SER A 226 3.35 -26.15 -1.86
C SER A 226 2.03 -25.93 -2.63
N THR A 227 1.14 -25.13 -2.07
CA THR A 227 -0.17 -24.82 -2.68
C THR A 227 -0.18 -23.43 -3.31
N GLU A 228 0.54 -22.49 -2.71
CA GLU A 228 0.67 -21.12 -3.19
C GLU A 228 2.06 -20.59 -2.85
N THR A 229 2.62 -19.78 -3.74
CA THR A 229 3.90 -19.11 -3.51
C THR A 229 3.75 -17.64 -3.84
N VAL A 230 4.12 -16.79 -2.88
CA VAL A 230 4.09 -15.33 -3.04
C VAL A 230 5.51 -14.80 -2.96
N VAL A 231 5.93 -14.08 -3.99
CA VAL A 231 7.24 -13.42 -4.04
C VAL A 231 7.03 -11.91 -4.06
N THR A 232 7.76 -11.21 -3.20
CA THR A 232 7.80 -9.74 -3.17
C THR A 232 9.24 -9.25 -3.17
N VAL A 233 9.49 -8.14 -3.85
CA VAL A 233 10.81 -7.50 -3.95
C VAL A 233 10.65 -6.05 -3.50
N GLY A 234 11.27 -5.67 -2.38
CA GLY A 234 11.11 -4.34 -1.79
C GLY A 234 9.66 -4.00 -1.43
N GLY A 235 8.83 -5.02 -1.17
CA GLY A 235 7.39 -4.87 -0.91
C GLY A 235 6.50 -4.87 -2.16
N HIS A 236 7.07 -4.84 -3.37
CA HIS A 236 6.30 -4.92 -4.62
C HIS A 236 6.14 -6.36 -5.09
N PRO A 237 5.01 -6.72 -5.73
CA PRO A 237 4.76 -8.09 -6.17
C PRO A 237 5.68 -8.53 -7.32
N CYS A 238 6.16 -9.77 -7.25
CA CYS A 238 6.77 -10.49 -8.35
C CYS A 238 5.82 -11.62 -8.77
N SER A 239 5.29 -11.56 -9.99
CA SER A 239 4.33 -12.54 -10.51
C SER A 239 5.04 -13.87 -10.71
N VAL A 240 4.67 -14.88 -9.91
CA VAL A 240 5.31 -16.20 -9.96
C VAL A 240 4.92 -16.93 -11.25
N ASP A 241 5.92 -17.29 -12.05
CA ASP A 241 5.79 -17.98 -13.33
C ASP A 241 5.88 -19.50 -13.15
N SER A 242 6.79 -19.97 -12.29
CA SER A 242 6.94 -21.39 -11.97
C SER A 242 7.62 -21.62 -10.63
N VAL A 243 7.30 -22.75 -10.00
CA VAL A 243 7.90 -23.20 -8.74
C VAL A 243 8.35 -24.65 -8.93
N THR A 244 9.60 -24.93 -8.63
CA THR A 244 10.18 -26.28 -8.57
C THR A 244 10.85 -26.46 -7.21
N GLU A 245 11.31 -27.67 -6.90
CA GLU A 245 12.05 -27.95 -5.65
C GLU A 245 13.37 -27.17 -5.54
N THR A 246 13.90 -26.65 -6.66
CA THR A 246 15.21 -25.99 -6.71
C THR A 246 15.18 -24.56 -7.22
N ALA A 247 14.06 -24.10 -7.79
CA ALA A 247 13.94 -22.77 -8.37
C ALA A 247 12.52 -22.21 -8.28
N ILE A 248 12.43 -20.90 -8.01
CA ILE A 248 11.21 -20.12 -8.25
C ILE A 248 11.54 -19.10 -9.32
N THR A 249 10.78 -19.11 -10.41
CA THR A 249 10.85 -18.08 -11.45
C THR A 249 9.68 -17.13 -11.27
N CYS A 250 9.95 -15.83 -11.24
CA CYS A 250 8.91 -14.80 -11.20
C CYS A 250 9.31 -13.58 -12.03
N THR A 251 8.33 -12.79 -12.45
CA THR A 251 8.54 -11.55 -13.20
C THR A 251 8.15 -10.35 -12.34
N ILE A 252 9.05 -9.37 -12.20
CA ILE A 252 8.80 -8.17 -11.40
C ILE A 252 7.67 -7.35 -12.05
N ALA A 253 6.51 -7.30 -11.41
CA ALA A 253 5.31 -6.69 -11.98
C ALA A 253 5.30 -5.16 -11.83
N GLU A 254 5.86 -4.67 -10.73
CA GLU A 254 5.92 -3.26 -10.38
C GLU A 254 7.23 -2.95 -9.65
N VAL A 255 7.71 -1.72 -9.78
CA VAL A 255 8.91 -1.21 -9.11
C VAL A 255 8.57 0.09 -8.39
N GLY A 256 9.07 0.23 -7.17
CA GLY A 256 8.97 1.46 -6.40
C GLY A 256 10.07 2.46 -6.75
N VAL A 257 10.58 3.16 -5.74
CA VAL A 257 11.79 3.98 -5.89
C VAL A 257 13.02 3.09 -6.10
N THR A 258 13.97 3.53 -6.92
CA THR A 258 15.26 2.85 -7.08
C THR A 258 15.98 2.72 -5.75
N GLY A 259 16.73 1.62 -5.58
CA GLY A 259 17.55 1.37 -4.39
C GLY A 259 17.52 -0.08 -3.92
N PRO A 260 18.20 -0.37 -2.80
CA PRO A 260 18.24 -1.70 -2.21
C PRO A 260 16.84 -2.17 -1.85
N ALA A 261 16.52 -3.41 -2.21
CA ALA A 261 15.21 -4.02 -2.03
C ALA A 261 15.39 -5.44 -1.47
N LYS A 262 14.64 -5.75 -0.41
CA LYS A 262 14.63 -7.08 0.18
C LYS A 262 13.75 -8.01 -0.63
N ILE A 263 14.26 -9.18 -0.99
CA ILE A 263 13.46 -10.25 -1.56
C ILE A 263 12.81 -11.01 -0.40
N ASN A 264 11.50 -11.17 -0.48
CA ASN A 264 10.74 -11.97 0.45
C ASN A 264 9.91 -13.01 -0.31
N VAL A 265 10.01 -14.25 0.12
CA VAL A 265 9.29 -15.38 -0.47
C VAL A 265 8.54 -16.10 0.62
N LEU A 266 7.25 -16.30 0.37
CA LEU A 266 6.37 -17.09 1.20
C LEU A 266 5.92 -18.31 0.39
N VAL A 267 6.10 -19.51 0.94
CA VAL A 267 5.74 -20.78 0.30
C VAL A 267 4.71 -21.46 1.17
N ASP A 268 3.43 -21.35 0.85
CA ASP A 268 2.38 -22.00 1.61
C ASP A 268 2.36 -23.52 1.32
N PRO A 269 2.11 -24.36 2.34
CA PRO A 269 1.84 -23.98 3.73
C PRO A 269 3.10 -23.87 4.61
N PHE A 270 4.30 -24.07 4.05
CA PHE A 270 5.56 -24.17 4.80
C PHE A 270 6.03 -22.87 5.45
N GLY A 271 5.67 -21.72 4.89
CA GLY A 271 6.01 -20.41 5.45
C GLY A 271 7.15 -19.71 4.74
N ARG A 272 7.77 -18.75 5.43
CA ARG A 272 8.74 -17.80 4.85
C ARG A 272 10.06 -18.47 4.51
N ALA A 273 10.65 -18.11 3.38
CA ALA A 273 11.97 -18.60 3.00
C ALA A 273 13.10 -17.88 3.76
N THR A 274 14.16 -18.61 4.11
CA THR A 274 15.41 -18.02 4.61
C THR A 274 16.29 -17.61 3.44
N TRP A 275 16.80 -16.37 3.47
CA TRP A 275 17.82 -15.90 2.55
C TRP A 275 19.22 -16.23 3.08
N THR A 276 20.00 -17.00 2.32
CA THR A 276 21.40 -17.35 2.66
C THR A 276 22.41 -16.82 1.65
N GLY A 277 21.96 -16.05 0.66
CA GLY A 277 22.83 -15.38 -0.31
C GLY A 277 23.58 -14.19 0.30
N SER A 278 24.69 -13.81 -0.33
CA SER A 278 25.51 -12.65 0.07
C SER A 278 25.06 -11.34 -0.58
N GLU A 279 24.24 -11.40 -1.62
CA GLU A 279 23.94 -10.25 -2.48
C GLU A 279 22.63 -9.57 -2.10
N ASP A 280 22.63 -8.25 -2.06
CA ASP A 280 21.41 -7.45 -1.96
C ASP A 280 20.85 -7.19 -3.37
N PHE A 281 19.53 -7.28 -3.52
CA PHE A 281 18.86 -6.91 -4.76
C PHE A 281 18.66 -5.38 -4.82
N THR A 282 18.86 -4.77 -5.99
CA THR A 282 18.69 -3.32 -6.19
C THR A 282 17.77 -3.03 -7.38
N PHE A 283 16.73 -2.24 -7.16
CA PHE A 283 15.90 -1.73 -8.25
C PHE A 283 16.65 -0.67 -9.06
N GLY A 284 16.67 -0.83 -10.39
CA GLY A 284 17.22 0.13 -11.33
C GLY A 284 16.21 1.19 -11.78
N ILE A 285 16.66 2.11 -12.64
CA ILE A 285 15.85 3.19 -13.22
C ILE A 285 15.41 2.80 -14.63
N GLN A 286 14.10 2.77 -14.87
CA GLN A 286 13.53 2.52 -16.19
C GLN A 286 12.96 3.81 -16.77
N VAL A 287 13.25 4.06 -18.05
CA VAL A 287 12.61 5.14 -18.81
C VAL A 287 11.78 4.50 -19.90
N ASP A 288 10.49 4.79 -19.90
CA ASP A 288 9.52 4.23 -20.85
C ASP A 288 9.23 5.22 -21.98
N ALA A 289 9.12 6.51 -21.65
CA ALA A 289 8.80 7.55 -22.63
C ALA A 289 9.35 8.91 -22.23
N VAL A 290 9.56 9.75 -23.24
CA VAL A 290 9.97 11.16 -23.11
C VAL A 290 9.09 11.99 -24.02
N TYR A 291 8.43 13.02 -23.48
CA TYR A 291 7.52 13.86 -24.23
C TYR A 291 7.50 15.32 -23.74
N PRO A 292 7.60 16.33 -24.62
CA PRO A 292 7.93 16.19 -26.05
C PRO A 292 9.36 15.67 -26.27
N ALA A 293 9.60 14.96 -27.37
CA ALA A 293 10.90 14.34 -27.68
C ALA A 293 11.84 15.25 -28.49
N SER A 294 11.38 16.45 -28.86
CA SER A 294 12.20 17.46 -29.52
C SER A 294 11.80 18.89 -29.13
N GLY A 295 12.71 19.84 -29.37
CA GLY A 295 12.48 21.25 -29.04
C GLY A 295 13.61 22.18 -29.49
N SER A 296 13.50 23.44 -29.05
CA SER A 296 14.43 24.51 -29.42
C SER A 296 15.84 24.28 -28.86
N LYS A 297 16.85 24.63 -29.66
CA LYS A 297 18.27 24.73 -29.24
C LYS A 297 18.50 25.68 -28.08
N GLY A 298 17.60 26.66 -27.88
CA GLY A 298 17.65 27.57 -26.73
C GLY A 298 17.29 26.90 -25.39
N GLY A 299 16.81 25.65 -25.40
CA GLY A 299 16.33 24.95 -24.21
C GLY A 299 15.02 25.55 -23.69
N GLY A 300 14.69 25.28 -22.43
CA GLY A 300 13.52 25.84 -21.74
C GLY A 300 12.21 25.10 -21.96
N LEU A 301 12.18 24.13 -22.89
CA LEU A 301 11.03 23.26 -23.10
C LEU A 301 10.70 22.50 -21.82
N MET A 302 9.43 22.51 -21.43
CA MET A 302 8.94 21.68 -20.34
C MET A 302 8.72 20.26 -20.84
N MET A 303 9.59 19.35 -20.43
CA MET A 303 9.60 17.96 -20.86
C MET A 303 9.21 17.04 -19.71
N THR A 304 8.46 16.00 -20.04
CA THR A 304 8.03 14.94 -19.13
C THR A 304 8.74 13.65 -19.50
N ILE A 305 9.37 13.02 -18.51
CA ILE A 305 9.94 11.67 -18.59
C ILE A 305 9.03 10.76 -17.79
N VAL A 306 8.56 9.68 -18.42
CA VAL A 306 7.71 8.64 -17.81
C VAL A 306 8.54 7.37 -17.70
N GLY A 307 8.44 6.69 -16.56
CA GLY A 307 9.22 5.50 -16.28
C GLY A 307 8.97 4.95 -14.88
N GLN A 308 10.00 4.33 -14.29
CA GLN A 308 9.97 3.74 -12.95
C GLN A 308 11.32 3.91 -12.24
N GLY A 309 11.33 3.80 -10.92
CA GLY A 309 12.56 3.90 -10.13
C GLY A 309 13.00 5.33 -9.83
N PHE A 310 12.20 6.34 -10.15
CA PHE A 310 12.55 7.72 -9.84
C PHE A 310 12.39 8.03 -8.35
N GLY A 311 13.08 9.07 -7.87
CA GLY A 311 13.04 9.44 -6.45
C GLY A 311 13.42 10.89 -6.19
N ALA A 312 13.35 11.31 -4.93
CA ALA A 312 13.78 12.64 -4.53
C ALA A 312 15.27 12.84 -4.86
N GLY A 313 15.61 14.01 -5.40
CA GLY A 313 16.99 14.33 -5.81
C GLY A 313 17.44 13.71 -7.13
N THR A 314 16.53 13.05 -7.87
CA THR A 314 16.84 12.58 -9.23
C THR A 314 17.33 13.74 -10.09
N SER A 315 18.48 13.58 -10.73
CA SER A 315 19.02 14.52 -11.70
C SER A 315 18.91 13.95 -13.10
N VAL A 316 18.64 14.83 -14.07
CA VAL A 316 18.53 14.50 -15.49
C VAL A 316 19.54 15.37 -16.23
N THR A 317 20.35 14.77 -17.09
CA THR A 317 21.35 15.47 -17.90
C THR A 317 21.32 15.03 -19.36
N PHE A 318 21.79 15.90 -20.26
CA PHE A 318 21.70 15.70 -21.71
C PHE A 318 23.08 15.67 -22.37
N GLY A 319 23.27 14.69 -23.26
CA GLY A 319 24.44 14.54 -24.12
C GLY A 319 25.75 14.33 -23.35
N ALA A 320 26.86 14.29 -24.09
CA ALA A 320 28.18 14.01 -23.52
C ALA A 320 28.67 15.08 -22.52
N ALA A 321 28.20 16.33 -22.68
CA ALA A 321 28.53 17.42 -21.77
C ALA A 321 27.72 17.38 -20.45
N HIS A 322 26.77 16.46 -20.31
CA HIS A 322 25.90 16.31 -19.13
C HIS A 322 25.22 17.63 -18.71
N ALA A 323 24.66 18.36 -19.69
CA ALA A 323 23.94 19.59 -19.41
C ALA A 323 22.68 19.31 -18.57
N GLY A 324 22.52 19.99 -17.43
CA GLY A 324 21.45 19.69 -16.47
C GLY A 324 20.06 20.11 -16.92
N CYS A 325 19.08 19.22 -16.77
CA CYS A 325 17.67 19.57 -16.82
C CYS A 325 17.25 20.23 -15.51
N LEU A 326 16.56 21.36 -15.57
CA LEU A 326 16.03 22.00 -14.37
C LEU A 326 14.74 21.27 -13.93
N VAL A 327 14.88 20.29 -13.03
CA VAL A 327 13.77 19.48 -12.49
C VAL A 327 12.78 20.37 -11.74
N GLN A 328 11.50 20.27 -12.12
CA GLN A 328 10.38 20.98 -11.51
C GLN A 328 9.61 20.10 -10.53
N SER A 329 9.45 18.81 -10.88
CA SER A 329 8.79 17.83 -10.03
C SER A 329 9.28 16.42 -10.32
N VAL A 330 9.32 15.59 -9.29
CA VAL A 330 9.64 14.16 -9.39
C VAL A 330 8.72 13.34 -8.48
N ASN A 331 8.19 12.26 -9.01
CA ASN A 331 7.58 11.16 -8.24
C ASN A 331 8.18 9.84 -8.74
N SER A 332 7.75 8.67 -8.23
CA SER A 332 8.32 7.37 -8.60
C SER A 332 8.20 6.99 -10.07
N THR A 333 7.26 7.60 -10.80
CA THR A 333 6.89 7.23 -12.19
C THR A 333 7.08 8.34 -13.22
N GLN A 334 7.28 9.58 -12.76
CA GLN A 334 7.36 10.75 -13.63
C GLN A 334 8.37 11.77 -13.13
N ILE A 335 9.14 12.33 -14.07
CA ILE A 335 9.98 13.52 -13.86
C ILE A 335 9.49 14.58 -14.84
N VAL A 336 9.31 15.81 -14.36
CA VAL A 336 9.06 16.97 -15.21
C VAL A 336 10.20 17.96 -15.04
N CYS A 337 10.85 18.34 -16.13
CA CYS A 337 12.02 19.21 -16.08
C CYS A 337 12.10 20.13 -17.31
N ARG A 338 12.84 21.24 -17.18
CA ARG A 338 13.10 22.16 -18.30
C ARG A 338 14.42 21.82 -18.97
N THR A 339 14.38 21.61 -20.28
CA THR A 339 15.57 21.23 -21.06
C THR A 339 16.64 22.32 -21.01
N PRO A 340 17.94 21.97 -20.96
CA PRO A 340 19.01 22.94 -21.11
C PRO A 340 19.14 23.42 -22.57
N PRO A 341 19.90 24.49 -22.84
CA PRO A 341 20.34 24.81 -24.20
C PRO A 341 21.24 23.71 -24.77
N GLY A 342 21.18 23.51 -26.09
CA GLY A 342 21.93 22.45 -26.77
C GLY A 342 22.19 22.72 -28.25
N SER A 343 23.09 21.95 -28.83
CA SER A 343 23.38 21.96 -30.27
C SER A 343 22.36 21.12 -31.03
N ALA A 344 22.12 21.46 -32.31
CA ALA A 344 21.22 20.71 -33.18
C ALA A 344 21.57 19.21 -33.23
N GLY A 345 20.54 18.36 -33.22
CA GLY A 345 20.67 16.91 -33.30
C GLY A 345 20.17 16.16 -32.06
N ALA A 346 20.17 14.84 -32.16
CA ALA A 346 19.74 13.94 -31.10
C ALA A 346 20.80 13.83 -30.00
N VAL A 347 20.37 13.90 -28.75
CA VAL A 347 21.20 13.75 -27.55
C VAL A 347 20.64 12.65 -26.65
N ALA A 348 21.55 11.91 -26.00
CA ALA A 348 21.18 10.93 -24.98
C ALA A 348 20.71 11.64 -23.70
N ILE A 349 19.84 10.96 -22.96
CA ILE A 349 19.34 11.41 -21.65
C ILE A 349 19.92 10.49 -20.58
N HIS A 350 20.61 11.09 -19.62
CA HIS A 350 21.21 10.38 -18.49
C HIS A 350 20.48 10.75 -17.21
N LEU A 351 20.18 9.74 -16.39
CA LEU A 351 19.51 9.92 -15.11
C LEU A 351 20.41 9.42 -13.99
N SER A 352 20.42 10.13 -12.88
CA SER A 352 21.10 9.74 -11.64
C SER A 352 20.16 9.91 -10.45
N VAL A 353 19.89 8.82 -9.75
CA VAL A 353 19.10 8.80 -8.52
C VAL A 353 20.04 8.64 -7.34
N PRO A 354 20.17 9.66 -6.46
CA PRO A 354 20.97 9.54 -5.25
C PRO A 354 20.28 8.62 -4.25
N LEU A 355 21.07 7.75 -3.61
CA LEU A 355 20.60 6.84 -2.57
C LEU A 355 21.26 7.17 -1.24
N LYS A 356 20.55 6.86 -0.14
CA LYS A 356 21.09 7.08 1.20
C LYS A 356 22.04 5.94 1.56
N SER A 357 23.25 6.27 1.96
CA SER A 357 24.26 5.32 2.46
C SER A 357 24.79 4.29 1.44
N VAL A 358 24.42 4.39 0.17
CA VAL A 358 24.96 3.59 -0.95
C VAL A 358 25.17 4.48 -2.18
N PRO A 359 26.00 4.08 -3.16
CA PRO A 359 26.24 4.86 -4.37
C PRO A 359 24.96 5.18 -5.15
N SER A 360 24.95 6.31 -5.85
CA SER A 360 23.85 6.68 -6.76
C SER A 360 23.69 5.64 -7.87
N VAL A 361 22.44 5.37 -8.25
CA VAL A 361 22.14 4.54 -9.41
C VAL A 361 22.05 5.45 -10.62
N ASN A 362 22.78 5.09 -11.67
CA ASN A 362 22.85 5.86 -12.92
C ASN A 362 22.31 5.01 -14.07
N THR A 363 21.59 5.63 -14.99
CA THR A 363 21.15 4.98 -16.23
C THR A 363 21.23 5.94 -17.42
N THR A 364 21.33 5.37 -18.61
CA THR A 364 21.12 6.10 -19.87
C THR A 364 19.82 5.61 -20.47
N ALA A 365 18.88 6.53 -20.71
CA ALA A 365 17.62 6.20 -21.33
C ALA A 365 17.87 5.67 -22.76
N THR A 366 17.02 4.74 -23.21
CA THR A 366 17.02 4.30 -24.61
C THR A 366 16.35 5.35 -25.51
N GLN A 367 15.48 6.19 -24.94
CA GLN A 367 14.91 7.37 -25.59
C GLN A 367 15.94 8.49 -25.66
N THR A 368 15.89 9.26 -26.74
CA THR A 368 16.69 10.45 -26.96
C THR A 368 15.82 11.69 -27.02
N PHE A 369 16.44 12.85 -26.85
CA PHE A 369 15.82 14.15 -27.12
C PHE A 369 16.51 14.81 -28.31
N THR A 370 15.78 15.47 -29.20
CA THR A 370 16.35 16.12 -30.38
C THR A 370 16.20 17.63 -30.33
N TYR A 371 17.31 18.35 -30.41
CA TYR A 371 17.28 19.79 -30.64
C TYR A 371 17.13 20.06 -32.13
N GLU A 372 16.07 20.77 -32.52
CA GLU A 372 15.72 20.99 -33.92
C GLU A 372 15.80 22.47 -34.30
N ASP A 373 16.46 22.77 -35.44
CA ASP A 373 16.52 24.12 -35.99
C ASP A 373 15.12 24.65 -36.35
N ALA A 374 14.27 23.80 -36.93
CA ALA A 374 12.91 24.16 -37.33
C ALA A 374 11.98 24.48 -36.14
N LEU A 375 12.34 24.05 -34.93
CA LEU A 375 11.60 24.36 -33.70
C LEU A 375 12.25 25.51 -32.89
N THR A 376 13.36 26.08 -33.40
CA THR A 376 14.12 27.13 -32.74
C THR A 376 13.78 28.50 -33.35
N ALA A 377 12.88 29.24 -32.70
CA ALA A 377 12.63 30.62 -33.04
C ALA A 377 13.89 31.48 -32.88
N THR A 378 13.99 32.57 -33.64
CA THR A 378 15.14 33.48 -33.57
C THR A 378 14.72 34.90 -33.28
N VAL A 379 15.56 35.64 -32.57
CA VAL A 379 15.46 37.09 -32.40
C VAL A 379 16.63 37.74 -33.13
N SER A 380 16.31 38.69 -34.00
CA SER A 380 17.29 39.36 -34.87
C SER A 380 17.41 40.86 -34.60
N ASN A 381 16.39 41.52 -34.03
CA ASN A 381 16.43 42.94 -33.74
C ASN A 381 15.46 43.36 -32.63
N LEU A 382 15.77 44.48 -31.96
CA LEU A 382 14.91 45.16 -30.98
C LEU A 382 14.73 46.62 -31.39
N ASN A 383 13.51 47.14 -31.30
CA ASN A 383 13.22 48.55 -31.53
C ASN A 383 12.08 49.06 -30.63
N PRO A 384 12.31 50.07 -29.77
CA PRO A 384 13.60 50.68 -29.46
C PRO A 384 14.52 49.73 -28.67
N THR A 385 15.82 50.06 -28.56
CA THR A 385 16.79 49.31 -27.73
C THR A 385 16.88 49.80 -26.29
N SER A 386 16.13 50.86 -25.94
CA SER A 386 16.02 51.40 -24.59
C SER A 386 14.63 51.97 -24.33
N GLY A 387 14.26 52.10 -23.06
CA GLY A 387 12.96 52.66 -22.67
C GLY A 387 12.70 52.61 -21.17
N THR A 388 11.51 53.03 -20.77
CA THR A 388 10.97 52.95 -19.40
C THR A 388 9.75 52.02 -19.38
N ALA A 389 9.14 51.80 -18.21
CA ALA A 389 7.84 51.12 -18.13
C ALA A 389 6.82 51.76 -19.10
N GLY A 390 6.04 50.91 -19.78
CA GLY A 390 5.08 51.30 -20.82
C GLY A 390 5.66 51.51 -22.22
N THR A 391 6.97 51.34 -22.41
CA THR A 391 7.58 51.41 -23.76
C THR A 391 7.05 50.29 -24.64
N SER A 392 6.50 50.64 -25.82
CA SER A 392 6.12 49.67 -26.85
C SER A 392 7.36 49.15 -27.56
N LEU A 393 7.81 47.95 -27.17
CA LEU A 393 8.96 47.25 -27.73
C LEU A 393 8.54 46.38 -28.91
N THR A 394 9.22 46.53 -30.04
CA THR A 394 9.12 45.63 -31.19
C THR A 394 10.32 44.69 -31.23
N VAL A 395 10.06 43.40 -31.17
CA VAL A 395 11.03 42.31 -31.33
C VAL A 395 10.86 41.72 -32.72
N SER A 396 11.92 41.73 -33.53
CA SER A 396 11.92 41.12 -34.88
C SER A 396 12.67 39.79 -34.87
N GLY A 397 12.26 38.86 -35.73
CA GLY A 397 12.82 37.51 -35.74
C GLY A 397 12.17 36.55 -36.73
N THR A 398 12.21 35.26 -36.41
CA THR A 398 11.53 34.17 -37.13
C THR A 398 10.78 33.27 -36.16
N ASP A 399 9.68 32.67 -36.64
CA ASP A 399 8.82 31.72 -35.90
C ASP A 399 8.31 32.26 -34.56
N LEU A 400 7.99 33.55 -34.53
CA LEU A 400 7.57 34.30 -33.34
C LEU A 400 6.05 34.30 -33.11
N ASP A 401 5.24 33.80 -34.04
CA ASP A 401 3.77 33.80 -34.02
C ASP A 401 3.18 32.94 -32.90
N THR A 402 3.96 32.01 -32.35
CA THR A 402 3.56 31.14 -31.24
C THR A 402 4.14 31.57 -29.89
N ALA A 403 4.81 32.74 -29.81
CA ALA A 403 5.38 33.21 -28.56
C ALA A 403 4.33 33.26 -27.43
N THR A 404 4.74 32.80 -26.26
CA THR A 404 3.89 32.68 -25.06
C THR A 404 4.16 33.79 -24.06
N HIS A 405 5.41 34.25 -23.97
CA HIS A 405 5.79 35.40 -23.16
C HIS A 405 7.13 35.98 -23.63
N VAL A 406 7.27 37.28 -23.43
CA VAL A 406 8.52 38.03 -23.63
C VAL A 406 8.92 38.64 -22.28
N THR A 407 10.21 38.59 -21.94
CA THR A 407 10.71 39.14 -20.67
C THR A 407 11.97 39.97 -20.88
N VAL A 408 12.14 40.97 -20.01
CA VAL A 408 13.33 41.80 -19.89
C VAL A 408 13.74 41.82 -18.42
N ALA A 409 14.95 41.38 -18.11
CA ALA A 409 15.42 41.19 -16.72
C ALA A 409 14.48 40.37 -15.82
N GLY A 410 13.69 39.46 -16.39
CA GLY A 410 12.70 38.65 -15.67
C GLY A 410 11.31 39.29 -15.52
N THR A 411 11.16 40.58 -15.83
CA THR A 411 9.85 41.25 -15.87
C THR A 411 9.16 41.00 -17.20
N ALA A 412 7.84 40.77 -17.17
CA ALA A 412 7.04 40.51 -18.37
C ALA A 412 6.91 41.76 -19.27
N CYS A 413 7.00 41.55 -20.58
CA CYS A 413 6.60 42.50 -21.62
C CYS A 413 5.27 41.99 -22.20
N ALA A 414 4.18 42.73 -21.98
CA ALA A 414 2.83 42.28 -22.32
C ALA A 414 2.62 42.32 -23.83
N ILE A 415 2.48 41.15 -24.47
CA ILE A 415 2.35 41.05 -25.93
C ILE A 415 1.04 41.70 -26.38
N THR A 416 1.13 42.70 -27.27
CA THR A 416 -0.01 43.42 -27.85
C THR A 416 -0.34 42.91 -29.25
N SER A 417 0.66 42.47 -30.02
CA SER A 417 0.47 41.78 -31.30
C SER A 417 1.66 40.89 -31.62
N GLN A 418 1.43 39.82 -32.38
CA GLN A 418 2.50 38.94 -32.84
C GLN A 418 2.20 38.36 -34.23
N SER A 419 3.27 38.07 -34.95
CA SER A 419 3.31 37.44 -36.26
C SER A 419 4.57 36.58 -36.34
N ALA A 420 4.75 35.80 -37.42
CA ALA A 420 5.92 34.93 -37.55
C ALA A 420 7.24 35.70 -37.50
N THR A 421 7.26 36.99 -37.86
CA THR A 421 8.48 37.79 -37.96
C THR A 421 8.59 38.94 -36.97
N SER A 422 7.54 39.21 -36.18
CA SER A 422 7.53 40.34 -35.26
C SER A 422 6.57 40.15 -34.09
N ILE A 423 7.02 40.53 -32.90
CA ILE A 423 6.21 40.70 -31.68
C ILE A 423 6.27 42.17 -31.27
N THR A 424 5.12 42.77 -31.00
CA THR A 424 5.03 44.05 -30.28
C THR A 424 4.53 43.77 -28.86
N CYS A 425 5.20 44.33 -27.86
CA CYS A 425 4.83 44.17 -26.47
C CYS A 425 5.07 45.46 -25.67
N ASP A 426 4.25 45.69 -24.63
CA ASP A 426 4.39 46.82 -23.73
C ASP A 426 5.25 46.42 -22.52
N LEU A 427 6.37 47.12 -22.32
CA LEU A 427 7.33 46.83 -21.28
C LEU A 427 6.73 47.06 -19.88
N GLY A 428 6.83 46.06 -19.00
CA GLY A 428 6.45 46.21 -17.59
C GLY A 428 7.39 47.12 -16.79
N ASP A 429 7.22 47.15 -15.47
CA ASP A 429 8.09 47.91 -14.57
C ASP A 429 9.41 47.15 -14.35
N VAL A 430 10.40 47.44 -15.18
CA VAL A 430 11.71 46.81 -15.16
C VAL A 430 12.71 47.72 -14.45
N PRO A 431 13.42 47.23 -13.40
CA PRO A 431 14.48 47.99 -12.77
C PRO A 431 15.48 48.56 -13.77
N GLY A 432 16.04 49.74 -13.52
CA GLY A 432 17.04 50.40 -14.36
C GLY A 432 18.27 49.52 -14.53
N THR A 433 18.34 48.82 -15.66
CA THR A 433 19.30 47.76 -15.91
C THR A 433 19.48 47.52 -17.41
N THR A 434 20.59 46.88 -17.77
CA THR A 434 20.83 46.39 -19.12
C THR A 434 20.69 44.87 -19.09
N ALA A 435 19.72 44.32 -19.82
CA ALA A 435 19.43 42.90 -19.81
C ALA A 435 18.95 42.39 -21.18
N PRO A 436 19.19 41.10 -21.49
CA PRO A 436 18.72 40.52 -22.74
C PRO A 436 17.19 40.40 -22.74
N VAL A 437 16.60 40.63 -23.92
CA VAL A 437 15.20 40.30 -24.18
C VAL A 437 15.10 38.81 -24.47
N ARG A 438 14.24 38.10 -23.73
CA ARG A 438 14.02 36.66 -23.91
C ARG A 438 12.61 36.41 -24.40
N VAL A 439 12.49 35.64 -25.48
CA VAL A 439 11.22 35.20 -26.05
C VAL A 439 11.08 33.69 -25.87
N HIS A 440 9.97 33.26 -25.28
CA HIS A 440 9.66 31.84 -25.08
C HIS A 440 8.50 31.40 -25.96
N THR A 441 8.67 30.33 -26.72
CA THR A 441 7.63 29.65 -27.49
C THR A 441 7.28 28.31 -26.81
N PRO A 442 6.21 27.60 -27.22
CA PRO A 442 5.89 26.28 -26.68
C PRO A 442 7.02 25.26 -26.87
N ASN A 443 7.90 25.47 -27.86
CA ASN A 443 9.04 24.60 -28.14
C ASN A 443 10.31 24.97 -27.36
N GLY A 444 10.32 26.08 -26.61
CA GLY A 444 11.43 26.55 -25.79
C GLY A 444 11.83 28.01 -26.06
N TRP A 445 13.02 28.40 -25.60
CA TRP A 445 13.56 29.74 -25.78
C TRP A 445 14.00 29.99 -27.22
N ALA A 446 13.75 31.20 -27.72
CA ALA A 446 14.33 31.68 -28.97
C ALA A 446 15.84 31.93 -28.80
N LEU A 447 16.60 31.79 -29.89
CA LEU A 447 18.01 32.19 -29.92
C LEU A 447 18.15 33.63 -30.42
N ALA A 448 18.84 34.45 -29.64
CA ALA A 448 19.25 35.78 -30.06
C ALA A 448 20.64 35.72 -30.69
N SER A 449 20.80 36.26 -31.90
CA SER A 449 22.09 36.34 -32.60
C SER A 449 22.41 37.80 -32.92
N ALA A 450 23.50 38.32 -32.35
CA ALA A 450 23.95 39.71 -32.53
C ALA A 450 22.90 40.79 -32.16
N VAL A 451 22.01 40.48 -31.22
CA VAL A 451 20.99 41.42 -30.70
C VAL A 451 21.56 42.15 -29.47
N PRO A 452 21.49 43.49 -29.40
CA PRO A 452 21.93 44.22 -28.20
C PRO A 452 21.00 43.94 -27.02
N ASP A 453 21.54 44.03 -25.80
CA ASP A 453 20.73 44.03 -24.59
C ASP A 453 19.83 45.27 -24.54
N PHE A 454 18.63 45.12 -23.99
CA PHE A 454 17.71 46.22 -23.80
C PHE A 454 18.09 47.03 -22.56
N VAL A 455 18.13 48.35 -22.69
CA VAL A 455 18.47 49.27 -21.59
C VAL A 455 17.19 49.84 -20.99
N SER A 456 16.79 49.32 -19.83
CA SER A 456 15.74 49.93 -19.02
C SER A 456 16.30 51.16 -18.30
N THR A 457 15.61 52.28 -18.45
CA THR A 457 16.00 53.57 -17.86
C THR A 457 15.04 53.97 -16.74
N LEU A 458 15.59 54.60 -15.71
CA LEU A 458 14.82 55.18 -14.62
C LEU A 458 14.21 56.52 -15.09
N ALA A 459 12.90 56.68 -14.90
CA ALA A 459 12.23 57.96 -15.11
C ALA A 459 11.56 58.44 -13.82
N LEU A 460 11.99 59.60 -13.33
CA LEU A 460 11.39 60.26 -12.18
C LEU A 460 10.10 60.97 -12.62
N SER A 461 9.00 60.69 -11.93
CA SER A 461 7.69 61.30 -12.17
C SER A 461 7.35 62.42 -11.20
N GLY A 462 7.99 62.45 -10.02
CA GLY A 462 7.73 63.49 -9.03
C GLY A 462 8.54 63.37 -7.76
N VAL A 463 8.51 64.43 -6.96
CA VAL A 463 9.06 64.47 -5.61
C VAL A 463 8.07 65.20 -4.70
N SER A 464 7.82 64.66 -3.51
CA SER A 464 6.88 65.22 -2.54
C SER A 464 7.47 65.19 -1.11
N PRO A 465 7.37 66.29 -0.34
CA PRO A 465 6.84 67.60 -0.74
C PRO A 465 7.81 68.35 -1.68
N SER A 466 7.27 69.16 -2.60
CA SER A 466 8.07 69.99 -3.54
C SER A 466 8.66 71.26 -2.90
N THR A 467 8.43 71.45 -1.60
CA THR A 467 8.93 72.58 -0.80
C THR A 467 9.34 72.10 0.59
N SER A 468 10.45 72.59 1.13
CA SER A 468 10.94 72.22 2.47
C SER A 468 11.50 73.42 3.25
N SER A 469 11.73 73.25 4.56
CA SER A 469 12.37 74.25 5.42
C SER A 469 13.87 74.39 5.16
N TYR A 470 14.41 75.60 5.35
CA TYR A 470 15.85 75.89 5.29
C TYR A 470 16.67 75.18 6.38
N GLN A 471 16.03 74.73 7.46
CA GLN A 471 16.66 73.98 8.56
C GLN A 471 16.93 72.50 8.21
N GLY A 472 16.46 72.00 7.06
CA GLY A 472 16.60 70.61 6.66
C GLY A 472 15.66 69.64 7.40
N GLY A 473 15.93 68.33 7.31
CA GLY A 473 15.21 67.27 8.04
C GLY A 473 13.92 66.76 7.38
N THR A 474 13.50 67.30 6.23
CA THR A 474 12.30 66.84 5.51
C THR A 474 12.60 65.55 4.74
N ARG A 475 11.85 64.48 4.99
CA ARG A 475 11.91 63.26 4.19
C ARG A 475 11.19 63.50 2.85
N LEU A 476 11.91 63.30 1.75
CA LEU A 476 11.35 63.38 0.40
C LEU A 476 10.91 62.00 -0.06
N THR A 477 9.70 61.93 -0.60
CA THR A 477 9.22 60.79 -1.37
C THR A 477 9.44 61.07 -2.84
N VAL A 478 10.26 60.26 -3.51
CA VAL A 478 10.49 60.32 -4.95
C VAL A 478 9.62 59.26 -5.60
N THR A 479 8.85 59.64 -6.62
CA THR A 479 8.06 58.72 -7.44
C THR A 479 8.65 58.68 -8.84
N GLY A 480 8.57 57.51 -9.48
CA GLY A 480 9.11 57.25 -10.80
C GLY A 480 8.77 55.84 -11.26
N VAL A 481 9.26 55.48 -12.45
CA VAL A 481 9.21 54.13 -13.01
C VAL A 481 10.62 53.67 -13.33
N GLY A 482 10.86 52.36 -13.25
CA GLY A 482 12.17 51.75 -13.43
C GLY A 482 13.03 51.70 -12.18
#